data_AF-A0ABD7JM49-F1
#
_entry.id   AF-A0ABD7JM49-F1
#
_cell.length_a   1.000
_cell.length_b   1.000
_cell.length_c   1.000
_cell.angle_alpha   90.00
_cell.angle_beta   90.00
_cell.angle_gamma   90.00
#
_symmetry.space_group_name_H-M   'P 1'
#
loop_
_entity.id
_entity.type
_entity.pdbx_description
1 polymer ?
#
loop_
_entity_poly.entity_id
_entity_poly.type
_entity_poly.pdbx_seq_one_letter_code
_entity_poly.pdbx_strand_id
1 'polypeptide(L)'
;MKRKIIIDCDPGIDDSLALIYAIQHPDLEVVALTIVAGNVPVDLGVENAFKILEKLNRLDIPVYAGAEKPLVRDFVSAQDTHGMDGLGESEINRTSNCQPQPQKASEFLATYFQKAQDTSLITLGPLTNLALAIKQNPQIGKHIKRFVSMGGSYKSHGNCSPVAEYNYWCDPHAAQFVYQKLGRKIEMVGLDVTRAIVLTPNLLEYMRFLQPEVAEFVGRITRFYWDFHWEYEHIIGCVINDPLAIAHFLHEDLCMGFDSYVEVVTEGIALGQTVVDAYDFYHKPANAYIATQVSPSLFFQDFLAILLNQPKETIAQDLSSLL
;
A
#
# COMPACT_ATOMS: atom_id res chain seq x y z
N MET A 1 6.65 -12.16 -19.69
CA MET A 1 7.66 -12.13 -18.62
C MET A 1 7.04 -11.45 -17.41
N LYS A 2 7.32 -11.92 -16.19
CA LYS A 2 6.80 -11.31 -14.97
C LYS A 2 7.38 -9.90 -14.80
N ARG A 3 6.56 -8.95 -14.34
CA ARG A 3 6.98 -7.60 -13.99
C ARG A 3 7.61 -7.64 -12.60
N LYS A 4 8.84 -7.15 -12.48
CA LYS A 4 9.55 -7.13 -11.19
C LYS A 4 9.12 -5.93 -10.36
N ILE A 5 8.81 -6.19 -9.09
CA ILE A 5 8.44 -5.15 -8.13
C ILE A 5 9.20 -5.33 -6.81
N ILE A 6 9.52 -4.20 -6.17
CA ILE A 6 9.84 -4.12 -4.75
C ILE A 6 8.64 -3.45 -4.08
N ILE A 7 8.24 -3.98 -2.92
CA ILE A 7 7.14 -3.42 -2.14
C ILE A 7 7.73 -2.85 -0.85
N ASP A 8 7.51 -1.56 -0.62
CA ASP A 8 7.82 -0.87 0.63
C ASP A 8 6.53 -0.70 1.43
N CYS A 9 6.40 -1.34 2.58
CA CYS A 9 5.14 -1.44 3.31
C CYS A 9 5.35 -1.44 4.83
N ASP A 10 4.26 -1.38 5.58
CA ASP A 10 4.22 -1.33 7.04
C ASP A 10 3.19 -2.33 7.56
N PRO A 11 3.40 -3.65 7.34
CA PRO A 11 2.35 -4.65 7.26
C PRO A 11 1.27 -4.59 8.35
N GLY A 12 0.20 -3.89 7.99
CA GLY A 12 -1.11 -3.91 8.60
C GLY A 12 -2.05 -4.90 7.92
N ILE A 13 -3.35 -4.62 8.04
CA ILE A 13 -4.43 -5.51 7.58
C ILE A 13 -4.51 -5.50 6.05
N ASP A 14 -4.61 -4.34 5.43
CA ASP A 14 -4.69 -4.18 3.98
C ASP A 14 -3.34 -4.37 3.28
N ASP A 15 -2.21 -3.98 3.89
CA ASP A 15 -0.87 -4.37 3.42
C ASP A 15 -0.77 -5.89 3.25
N SER A 16 -1.26 -6.65 4.24
CA SER A 16 -1.19 -8.12 4.21
C SER A 16 -2.00 -8.69 3.05
N LEU A 17 -3.16 -8.11 2.75
CA LEU A 17 -3.95 -8.46 1.57
C LEU A 17 -3.22 -8.08 0.27
N ALA A 18 -2.55 -6.93 0.24
CA ALA A 18 -1.77 -6.48 -0.90
C ALA A 18 -0.56 -7.39 -1.16
N LEU A 19 0.12 -7.84 -0.11
CA LEU A 19 1.23 -8.79 -0.18
C LEU A 19 0.76 -10.14 -0.71
N ILE A 20 -0.36 -10.68 -0.20
CA ILE A 20 -0.94 -11.94 -0.70
C ILE A 20 -1.26 -11.82 -2.19
N TYR A 21 -1.99 -10.75 -2.56
CA TYR A 21 -2.35 -10.49 -3.95
C TYR A 21 -1.11 -10.36 -4.84
N ALA A 22 -0.12 -9.56 -4.47
CA ALA A 22 1.08 -9.33 -5.26
C ALA A 22 1.96 -10.59 -5.43
N ILE A 23 2.14 -11.37 -4.35
CA ILE A 23 3.00 -12.56 -4.34
C ILE A 23 2.37 -13.70 -5.13
N GLN A 24 1.05 -13.86 -5.06
CA GLN A 24 0.32 -14.90 -5.79
C GLN A 24 0.04 -14.53 -7.25
N HIS A 25 0.06 -13.25 -7.62
CA HIS A 25 -0.26 -12.82 -8.98
C HIS A 25 0.72 -13.39 -10.02
N PRO A 26 0.24 -14.06 -11.09
CA PRO A 26 1.11 -14.74 -12.06
C PRO A 26 2.02 -13.77 -12.84
N ASP A 27 1.57 -12.53 -13.06
CA ASP A 27 2.34 -11.52 -13.80
C ASP A 27 3.36 -10.73 -12.95
N LEU A 28 3.47 -11.00 -11.65
CA LEU A 28 4.40 -10.30 -10.76
C LEU A 28 5.52 -11.20 -10.26
N GLU A 29 6.69 -10.60 -10.15
CA GLU A 29 7.85 -11.13 -9.43
C GLU A 29 8.19 -10.13 -8.32
N VAL A 30 7.81 -10.46 -7.08
CA VAL A 30 8.20 -9.69 -5.90
C VAL A 30 9.66 -9.99 -5.58
N VAL A 31 10.53 -9.01 -5.78
CA VAL A 31 11.99 -9.12 -5.65
C VAL A 31 12.43 -9.00 -4.20
N ALA A 32 11.79 -8.11 -3.43
CA ALA A 32 12.09 -7.85 -2.04
C ALA A 32 10.91 -7.14 -1.37
N LEU A 33 10.83 -7.27 -0.05
CA LEU A 33 10.00 -6.44 0.81
C LEU A 33 10.89 -5.51 1.63
N THR A 34 10.54 -4.23 1.69
CA THR A 34 11.16 -3.27 2.61
C THR A 34 10.11 -2.80 3.61
N ILE A 35 10.45 -2.82 4.89
CA ILE A 35 9.48 -2.55 5.97
C ILE A 35 9.75 -1.19 6.58
N VAL A 36 8.73 -0.36 6.77
CA VAL A 36 8.80 0.94 7.43
C VAL A 36 7.91 0.95 8.67
N ALA A 37 8.21 1.79 9.67
CA ALA A 37 7.27 2.07 10.73
C ALA A 37 6.10 2.92 10.20
N GLY A 38 4.88 2.50 10.49
CA GLY A 38 3.63 3.11 10.02
C GLY A 38 2.45 2.57 10.82
N ASN A 39 1.62 1.70 10.25
CA ASN A 39 0.49 1.05 10.94
C ASN A 39 0.92 0.46 12.28
N VAL A 40 2.11 -0.14 12.30
CA VAL A 40 2.78 -0.69 13.49
C VAL A 40 4.25 -0.26 13.58
N PRO A 41 4.89 -0.39 14.76
CA PRO A 41 6.34 -0.31 14.86
C PRO A 41 7.03 -1.27 13.87
N VAL A 42 8.18 -0.87 13.32
CA VAL A 42 8.85 -1.62 12.22
C VAL A 42 9.14 -3.08 12.56
N ASP A 43 9.50 -3.39 13.81
CA ASP A 43 9.78 -4.77 14.23
C ASP A 43 8.54 -5.64 14.09
N LEU A 44 7.38 -5.14 14.51
CA LEU A 44 6.10 -5.83 14.37
C LEU A 44 5.68 -5.92 12.89
N GLY A 45 5.95 -4.90 12.08
CA GLY A 45 5.77 -4.96 10.63
C GLY A 45 6.60 -6.06 9.97
N VAL A 46 7.86 -6.25 10.42
CA VAL A 46 8.74 -7.33 9.95
C VAL A 46 8.18 -8.69 10.38
N GLU A 47 7.71 -8.82 11.62
CA GLU A 47 7.01 -10.03 12.08
C GLU A 47 5.83 -10.38 11.19
N ASN A 48 4.98 -9.39 10.89
CA ASN A 48 3.79 -9.54 10.06
C ASN A 48 4.14 -9.90 8.62
N ALA A 49 5.16 -9.27 8.01
CA ALA A 49 5.67 -9.66 6.70
C ALA A 49 6.03 -11.16 6.66
N PHE A 50 6.77 -11.64 7.67
CA PHE A 50 7.16 -13.05 7.73
C PHE A 50 5.99 -14.00 7.94
N LYS A 51 4.97 -13.62 8.73
CA LYS A 51 3.72 -14.40 8.85
C LYS A 51 3.06 -14.61 7.47
N ILE A 52 2.99 -13.55 6.66
CA ILE A 52 2.43 -13.63 5.30
C ILE A 52 3.31 -14.46 4.37
N LEU A 53 4.62 -14.24 4.36
CA LEU A 53 5.55 -15.03 3.54
C LEU A 53 5.53 -16.52 3.90
N GLU A 54 5.47 -16.86 5.18
CA GLU A 54 5.36 -18.23 5.66
C GLU A 54 4.06 -18.88 5.20
N LYS A 55 2.91 -18.18 5.35
CA LYS A 55 1.60 -18.66 4.88
C LYS A 55 1.61 -18.97 3.38
N LEU A 56 2.36 -18.21 2.60
CA LEU A 56 2.46 -18.38 1.14
C LEU A 56 3.58 -19.32 0.71
N ASN A 57 4.35 -19.90 1.63
CA ASN A 57 5.55 -20.68 1.34
C ASN A 57 6.58 -19.90 0.49
N ARG A 58 6.73 -18.59 0.75
CA ARG A 58 7.60 -17.67 0.02
C ARG A 58 8.66 -16.98 0.88
N LEU A 59 9.17 -17.71 1.87
CA LEU A 59 10.29 -17.26 2.72
C LEU A 59 11.61 -17.04 1.94
N ASP A 60 11.64 -17.36 0.64
CA ASP A 60 12.73 -17.00 -0.29
C ASP A 60 12.80 -15.50 -0.60
N ILE A 61 11.70 -14.75 -0.41
CA ILE A 61 11.67 -13.31 -0.66
C ILE A 61 12.43 -12.59 0.46
N PRO A 62 13.47 -11.80 0.16
CA PRO A 62 14.22 -11.08 1.17
C PRO A 62 13.40 -9.93 1.77
N VAL A 63 13.41 -9.83 3.09
CA VAL A 63 12.79 -8.75 3.87
C VAL A 63 13.88 -7.85 4.43
N TYR A 64 13.74 -6.53 4.31
CA TYR A 64 14.68 -5.55 4.84
C TYR A 64 13.97 -4.65 5.85
N ALA A 65 14.43 -4.63 7.10
CA ALA A 65 13.92 -3.71 8.10
C ALA A 65 14.40 -2.28 7.81
N GLY A 66 13.50 -1.31 7.87
CA GLY A 66 13.76 0.07 7.50
C GLY A 66 13.72 1.04 8.66
N ALA A 67 13.15 2.22 8.40
CA ALA A 67 13.09 3.31 9.35
C ALA A 67 12.09 3.02 10.47
N GLU A 68 12.53 3.20 11.72
CA GLU A 68 11.74 3.02 12.94
C GLU A 68 10.87 4.24 13.29
N LYS A 69 11.12 5.38 12.64
CA LYS A 69 10.42 6.65 12.90
C LYS A 69 10.42 7.57 11.68
N PRO A 70 9.46 8.52 11.61
CA PRO A 70 9.46 9.60 10.63
C PRO A 70 10.76 10.44 10.67
N LEU A 71 11.03 11.18 9.59
CA LEU A 71 12.25 11.97 9.42
C LEU A 71 12.42 13.08 10.47
N VAL A 72 11.31 13.70 10.88
CA VAL A 72 11.35 14.93 11.71
C VAL A 72 10.49 14.81 12.97
N ARG A 73 9.32 14.19 12.88
CA ARG A 73 8.34 14.13 13.97
C ARG A 73 8.39 12.79 14.72
N ASP A 74 7.77 12.77 15.88
CA ASP A 74 7.56 11.53 16.62
C ASP A 74 6.64 10.59 15.86
N PHE A 75 6.95 9.30 15.96
CA PHE A 75 6.14 8.23 15.39
C PHE A 75 4.82 8.10 16.15
N VAL A 76 3.73 8.00 15.40
CA VAL A 76 2.39 7.69 15.90
C VAL A 76 1.92 6.50 15.06
N SER A 77 1.65 5.36 15.71
CA SER A 77 1.13 4.17 15.04
C SER A 77 -0.37 4.27 14.79
N ALA A 78 -0.89 3.38 13.95
CA ALA A 78 -2.33 3.21 13.71
C ALA A 78 -2.85 1.90 14.34
N GLN A 79 -2.25 1.46 15.45
CA GLN A 79 -2.65 0.23 16.16
C GLN A 79 -4.09 0.30 16.73
N ASP A 80 -4.62 1.50 16.90
CA ASP A 80 -6.03 1.76 17.20
C ASP A 80 -6.98 1.36 16.06
N THR A 81 -6.47 1.26 14.82
CA THR A 81 -7.22 0.82 13.64
C THR A 81 -6.80 -0.58 13.15
N HIS A 82 -5.56 -0.98 13.36
CA HIS A 82 -5.02 -2.27 12.89
C HIS A 82 -4.87 -3.34 13.99
N GLY A 83 -5.21 -3.03 15.23
CA GLY A 83 -4.91 -3.87 16.38
C GLY A 83 -3.47 -3.67 16.89
N MET A 84 -3.23 -4.07 18.14
CA MET A 84 -1.90 -4.03 18.76
C MET A 84 -0.92 -4.98 18.08
N ASP A 85 -1.39 -6.07 17.46
CA ASP A 85 -0.58 -6.96 16.62
C ASP A 85 -0.44 -6.49 15.16
N GLY A 86 -1.17 -5.45 14.75
CA GLY A 86 -1.23 -4.96 13.36
C GLY A 86 -2.03 -5.82 12.39
N LEU A 87 -2.56 -6.95 12.85
CA LEU A 87 -3.32 -7.91 12.04
C LEU A 87 -4.71 -8.15 12.64
N GLY A 88 -5.30 -7.15 13.28
CA GLY A 88 -6.66 -7.22 13.80
C GLY A 88 -6.83 -8.19 14.97
N GLU A 89 -5.81 -8.35 15.81
CA GLU A 89 -5.77 -9.33 16.90
C GLU A 89 -6.00 -10.75 16.39
N SER A 90 -5.40 -11.03 15.23
CA SER A 90 -5.65 -12.28 14.52
C SER A 90 -5.16 -13.51 15.27
N GLU A 91 -4.27 -13.40 16.26
CA GLU A 91 -3.57 -14.53 16.91
C GLU A 91 -2.76 -15.41 15.95
N ILE A 92 -2.37 -14.87 14.79
CA ILE A 92 -1.55 -15.58 13.82
C ILE A 92 -0.10 -15.56 14.28
N ASN A 93 0.44 -16.75 14.50
CA ASN A 93 1.82 -16.95 14.92
C ASN A 93 2.66 -17.44 13.74
N ARG A 94 3.88 -16.90 13.60
CA ARG A 94 4.90 -17.47 12.71
C ARG A 94 5.63 -18.61 13.42
N THR A 95 6.01 -19.64 12.68
CA THR A 95 6.84 -20.75 13.20
C THR A 95 8.26 -20.70 12.68
N SER A 96 8.50 -19.98 11.59
CA SER A 96 9.83 -19.74 11.06
C SER A 96 10.66 -18.82 11.97
N ASN A 97 11.97 -19.05 11.99
CA ASN A 97 12.97 -18.21 12.65
C ASN A 97 13.69 -17.27 11.66
N CYS A 98 13.11 -17.08 10.47
CA CYS A 98 13.67 -16.20 9.44
C CYS A 98 13.85 -14.79 10.01
N GLN A 99 14.97 -14.16 9.65
CA GLN A 99 15.33 -12.82 10.09
C GLN A 99 15.37 -11.90 8.88
N PRO A 100 15.08 -10.60 9.05
CA PRO A 100 15.32 -9.65 7.98
C PRO A 100 16.80 -9.65 7.60
N GLN A 101 17.08 -9.24 6.37
CA GLN A 101 18.44 -9.04 5.89
C GLN A 101 19.17 -8.01 6.78
N PRO A 102 20.49 -8.17 6.96
CA PRO A 102 21.26 -7.28 7.84
C PRO A 102 21.35 -5.84 7.31
N GLN A 103 21.22 -5.66 5.99
CA GLN A 103 21.19 -4.35 5.35
C GLN A 103 19.87 -3.63 5.66
N LYS A 104 19.91 -2.32 5.92
CA LYS A 104 18.70 -1.52 6.13
C LYS A 104 17.95 -1.28 4.81
N ALA A 105 16.63 -1.17 4.87
CA ALA A 105 15.78 -0.98 3.69
C ALA A 105 16.21 0.18 2.79
N SER A 106 16.51 1.35 3.37
CA SER A 106 16.92 2.54 2.61
C SER A 106 18.27 2.36 1.90
N GLU A 107 19.21 1.66 2.53
CA GLU A 107 20.52 1.31 1.94
C GLU A 107 20.35 0.29 0.80
N PHE A 108 19.48 -0.70 1.00
CA PHE A 108 19.12 -1.67 -0.04
C PHE A 108 18.52 -0.97 -1.26
N LEU A 109 17.49 -0.13 -1.07
CA LEU A 109 16.86 0.63 -2.16
C LEU A 109 17.87 1.51 -2.88
N ALA A 110 18.70 2.26 -2.14
CA ALA A 110 19.73 3.12 -2.73
C ALA A 110 20.73 2.33 -3.59
N THR A 111 21.17 1.17 -3.10
CA THR A 111 22.14 0.29 -3.77
C THR A 111 21.52 -0.44 -4.97
N TYR A 112 20.33 -1.00 -4.80
CA TYR A 112 19.61 -1.76 -5.84
C TYR A 112 19.38 -0.90 -7.08
N PHE A 113 18.96 0.34 -6.87
CA PHE A 113 18.71 1.34 -7.90
C PHE A 113 19.92 2.27 -8.12
N GLN A 114 21.16 1.85 -7.85
CA GLN A 114 22.36 2.63 -8.23
C GLN A 114 22.51 2.76 -9.76
N LYS A 115 21.90 1.84 -10.50
CA LYS A 115 21.81 1.79 -11.96
C LYS A 115 20.39 1.44 -12.36
N ALA A 116 20.00 1.73 -13.60
CA ALA A 116 18.67 1.40 -14.11
C ALA A 116 18.36 -0.10 -13.93
N GLN A 117 17.18 -0.38 -13.40
CA GLN A 117 16.66 -1.74 -13.21
C GLN A 117 15.35 -1.89 -13.96
N ASP A 118 15.05 -3.09 -14.44
CA ASP A 118 13.72 -3.43 -14.96
C ASP A 118 12.73 -3.75 -13.82
N THR A 119 12.83 -3.00 -12.72
CA THR A 119 12.09 -3.21 -11.47
C THR A 119 11.37 -1.93 -11.09
N SER A 120 10.10 -2.08 -10.74
CA SER A 120 9.25 -0.98 -10.25
C SER A 120 9.22 -0.97 -8.73
N LEU A 121 8.89 0.18 -8.16
CA LEU A 121 8.71 0.32 -6.71
C LEU A 121 7.24 0.64 -6.43
N ILE A 122 6.66 -0.08 -5.46
CA ILE A 122 5.33 0.21 -4.93
C ILE A 122 5.48 0.49 -3.44
N THR A 123 5.08 1.68 -3.00
CA THR A 123 5.05 2.04 -1.57
C THR A 123 3.61 2.00 -1.07
N LEU A 124 3.37 1.21 -0.04
CA LEU A 124 2.09 1.02 0.65
C LEU A 124 2.06 1.72 2.02
N GLY A 125 3.23 2.14 2.53
CA GLY A 125 3.38 2.84 3.79
C GLY A 125 3.99 4.25 3.69
N PRO A 126 4.35 4.85 4.84
CA PRO A 126 5.07 6.12 4.89
C PRO A 126 6.35 6.12 4.06
N LEU A 127 6.57 7.20 3.30
CA LEU A 127 7.66 7.30 2.32
C LEU A 127 9.08 7.45 2.92
N THR A 128 9.25 7.17 4.20
CA THR A 128 10.48 7.39 4.98
C THR A 128 11.67 6.61 4.43
N ASN A 129 11.48 5.32 4.11
CA ASN A 129 12.53 4.47 3.53
C ASN A 129 13.02 5.03 2.19
N LEU A 130 12.09 5.41 1.31
CA LEU A 130 12.41 5.99 0.02
C LEU A 130 13.08 7.37 0.16
N ALA A 131 12.62 8.23 1.06
CA ALA A 131 13.24 9.53 1.31
C ALA A 131 14.69 9.39 1.79
N LEU A 132 14.96 8.43 2.69
CA LEU A 132 16.32 8.10 3.13
C LEU A 132 17.17 7.51 1.99
N ALA A 133 16.58 6.67 1.14
CA ALA A 133 17.26 6.10 -0.02
C ALA A 133 17.64 7.19 -1.05
N ILE A 134 16.76 8.17 -1.31
CA ILE A 134 17.05 9.31 -2.19
C ILE A 134 18.22 10.15 -1.65
N LYS A 135 18.33 10.33 -0.33
CA LYS A 135 19.46 11.06 0.28
C LYS A 135 20.80 10.37 0.01
N GLN A 136 20.81 9.04 -0.07
CA GLN A 136 22.02 8.25 -0.38
C GLN A 136 22.27 8.14 -1.89
N ASN A 137 21.20 8.03 -2.69
CA ASN A 137 21.24 7.93 -4.14
C ASN A 137 20.24 8.94 -4.76
N PRO A 138 20.69 10.19 -5.03
CA PRO A 138 19.83 11.21 -5.62
C PRO A 138 19.35 10.92 -7.05
N GLN A 139 19.85 9.87 -7.70
CA GLN A 139 19.42 9.47 -9.05
C GLN A 139 18.43 8.29 -9.03
N ILE A 140 18.01 7.82 -7.85
CA ILE A 140 17.20 6.61 -7.69
C ILE A 140 15.94 6.59 -8.57
N GLY A 141 15.21 7.71 -8.69
CA GLY A 141 14.00 7.75 -9.49
C GLY A 141 14.22 7.60 -10.99
N LYS A 142 15.42 7.91 -11.52
CA LYS A 142 15.77 7.63 -12.93
C LYS A 142 15.96 6.14 -13.18
N HIS A 143 16.25 5.38 -12.13
CA HIS A 143 16.58 3.97 -12.20
C HIS A 143 15.43 3.05 -11.81
N ILE A 144 14.41 3.59 -11.15
CA ILE A 144 13.11 2.94 -10.93
C ILE A 144 12.32 2.96 -12.25
N LYS A 145 11.82 1.80 -12.69
CA LYS A 145 11.05 1.68 -13.93
C LYS A 145 9.72 2.45 -13.88
N ARG A 146 8.94 2.21 -12.83
CA ARG A 146 7.65 2.83 -12.52
C ARG A 146 7.51 2.93 -11.01
N PHE A 147 6.87 4.00 -10.53
CA PHE A 147 6.68 4.24 -9.10
C PHE A 147 5.21 4.51 -8.79
N VAL A 148 4.63 3.63 -7.97
CA VAL A 148 3.25 3.73 -7.48
C VAL A 148 3.28 3.92 -5.97
N SER A 149 2.51 4.87 -5.46
CA SER A 149 2.38 5.11 -4.03
C SER A 149 0.91 5.08 -3.65
N MET A 150 0.54 4.18 -2.73
CA MET A 150 -0.70 4.33 -1.97
C MET A 150 -0.47 5.48 -0.99
N GLY A 151 -1.32 6.50 -1.05
CA GLY A 151 -1.27 7.62 -0.12
C GLY A 151 -1.80 8.93 -0.71
N GLY A 152 -2.05 9.88 0.18
CA GLY A 152 -2.60 11.19 -0.16
C GLY A 152 -4.10 11.22 -0.46
N SER A 153 -4.62 12.43 -0.64
CA SER A 153 -6.00 12.70 -1.04
C SER A 153 -6.10 14.03 -1.80
N TYR A 154 -6.99 14.11 -2.79
CA TYR A 154 -7.26 15.33 -3.53
C TYR A 154 -8.66 15.86 -3.27
N LYS A 155 -9.69 15.14 -3.70
CA LYS A 155 -11.10 15.52 -3.53
C LYS A 155 -11.76 14.87 -2.32
N SER A 156 -11.14 13.79 -1.83
CA SER A 156 -11.62 13.05 -0.67
C SER A 156 -11.22 13.74 0.63
N HIS A 157 -11.94 13.42 1.72
CA HIS A 157 -11.49 13.79 3.07
C HIS A 157 -10.36 12.85 3.51
N GLY A 158 -9.51 13.36 4.41
CA GLY A 158 -8.47 12.54 5.04
C GLY A 158 -9.04 11.45 5.95
N ASN A 159 -8.20 10.51 6.36
CA ASN A 159 -8.54 9.45 7.31
C ASN A 159 -7.76 9.57 8.63
N CYS A 160 -6.70 10.38 8.68
CA CYS A 160 -5.94 10.67 9.90
C CYS A 160 -6.27 12.06 10.46
N SER A 161 -6.51 13.02 9.56
CA SER A 161 -7.06 14.33 9.86
C SER A 161 -8.15 14.65 8.83
N PRO A 162 -8.92 15.74 8.97
CA PRO A 162 -9.91 16.12 7.96
C PRO A 162 -9.35 16.25 6.54
N VAL A 163 -8.04 16.52 6.39
CA VAL A 163 -7.40 16.83 5.10
C VAL A 163 -6.25 15.90 4.73
N ALA A 164 -5.80 15.03 5.63
CA ALA A 164 -4.60 14.22 5.42
C ALA A 164 -4.90 12.72 5.48
N GLU A 165 -4.31 12.02 4.51
CA GLU A 165 -4.22 10.56 4.48
C GLU A 165 -3.05 10.09 5.37
N TYR A 166 -3.22 8.95 6.03
CA TYR A 166 -2.32 8.42 7.07
C TYR A 166 -0.86 8.30 6.65
N ASN A 167 -0.54 7.63 5.53
CA ASN A 167 0.84 7.39 5.11
C ASN A 167 1.62 8.69 4.93
N TYR A 168 1.00 9.68 4.30
CA TYR A 168 1.62 10.99 4.11
C TYR A 168 1.54 11.86 5.37
N TRP A 169 0.56 11.67 6.25
CA TRP A 169 0.49 12.34 7.54
C TRP A 169 1.50 11.80 8.57
N CYS A 170 1.83 10.52 8.48
CA CYS A 170 2.78 9.84 9.37
C CYS A 170 4.19 10.39 9.16
N ASP A 171 4.61 10.54 7.90
CA ASP A 171 5.84 11.27 7.56
C ASP A 171 5.67 12.28 6.41
N PRO A 172 5.11 13.47 6.70
CA PRO A 172 4.85 14.49 5.69
C PRO A 172 6.14 15.10 5.16
N HIS A 173 7.22 15.06 5.97
CA HIS A 173 8.53 15.55 5.56
C HIS A 173 9.18 14.59 4.56
N ALA A 174 9.04 13.27 4.77
CA ALA A 174 9.45 12.29 3.78
C ALA A 174 8.63 12.41 2.50
N ALA A 175 7.30 12.51 2.61
CA ALA A 175 6.43 12.66 1.44
C ALA A 175 6.80 13.91 0.64
N GLN A 176 6.86 15.09 1.26
CA GLN A 176 7.28 16.33 0.58
C GLN A 176 8.67 16.20 -0.05
N PHE A 177 9.62 15.58 0.65
CA PHE A 177 10.97 15.36 0.12
C PHE A 177 10.96 14.44 -1.11
N VAL A 178 10.19 13.35 -1.11
CA VAL A 178 10.06 12.44 -2.27
C VAL A 178 9.42 13.17 -3.45
N TYR A 179 8.30 13.88 -3.25
CA TYR A 179 7.64 14.67 -4.31
C TYR A 179 8.57 15.71 -4.94
N GLN A 180 9.51 16.26 -4.17
CA GLN A 180 10.49 17.23 -4.67
C GLN A 180 11.73 16.61 -5.31
N LYS A 181 12.21 15.46 -4.80
CA LYS A 181 13.57 14.97 -5.07
C LYS A 181 13.64 13.66 -5.84
N LEU A 182 12.54 12.91 -5.98
CA LEU A 182 12.55 11.61 -6.63
C LEU A 182 13.02 11.70 -8.10
N GLY A 183 12.61 12.75 -8.82
CA GLY A 183 12.95 12.91 -10.25
C GLY A 183 12.25 11.88 -11.17
N ARG A 184 11.19 11.23 -10.67
CA ARG A 184 10.27 10.35 -11.38
C ARG A 184 8.85 10.80 -11.05
N LYS A 185 7.93 10.67 -12.01
CA LYS A 185 6.50 10.89 -11.76
C LYS A 185 5.99 9.86 -10.74
N ILE A 186 5.27 10.33 -9.73
CA ILE A 186 4.62 9.50 -8.70
C ILE A 186 3.20 9.17 -9.16
N GLU A 187 2.83 7.90 -9.22
CA GLU A 187 1.43 7.52 -9.44
C GLU A 187 0.75 7.41 -8.08
N MET A 188 0.00 8.44 -7.72
CA MET A 188 -0.65 8.59 -6.41
C MET A 188 -2.02 7.90 -6.43
N VAL A 189 -2.11 6.78 -5.73
CA VAL A 189 -3.33 6.00 -5.48
C VAL A 189 -3.85 6.40 -4.10
N GLY A 190 -4.56 7.53 -4.06
CA GLY A 190 -5.05 8.14 -2.82
C GLY A 190 -6.49 7.78 -2.46
N LEU A 191 -6.99 8.41 -1.38
CA LEU A 191 -8.33 8.17 -0.82
C LEU A 191 -9.48 8.48 -1.79
N ASP A 192 -9.24 9.21 -2.87
CA ASP A 192 -10.18 9.47 -3.96
C ASP A 192 -10.65 8.19 -4.66
N VAL A 193 -9.77 7.17 -4.71
CA VAL A 193 -10.06 5.89 -5.37
C VAL A 193 -10.09 4.72 -4.39
N THR A 194 -9.24 4.72 -3.37
CA THR A 194 -9.17 3.57 -2.45
C THR A 194 -10.46 3.38 -1.66
N ARG A 195 -11.14 4.47 -1.26
CA ARG A 195 -12.41 4.43 -0.53
C ARG A 195 -13.55 3.74 -1.28
N ALA A 196 -13.46 3.59 -2.59
CA ALA A 196 -14.44 2.83 -3.38
C ALA A 196 -14.22 1.30 -3.30
N ILE A 197 -13.09 0.86 -2.75
CA ILE A 197 -12.71 -0.55 -2.63
C ILE A 197 -13.05 -1.04 -1.22
N VAL A 198 -14.32 -1.42 -1.04
CA VAL A 198 -14.84 -1.87 0.25
C VAL A 198 -14.99 -3.38 0.25
N LEU A 199 -14.25 -4.07 1.13
CA LEU A 199 -14.45 -5.48 1.41
C LEU A 199 -15.69 -5.64 2.31
N THR A 200 -16.82 -5.93 1.68
CA THR A 200 -18.11 -6.06 2.35
C THR A 200 -18.31 -7.46 2.96
N PRO A 201 -19.25 -7.63 3.91
CA PRO A 201 -19.63 -8.93 4.43
C PRO A 201 -20.09 -9.92 3.35
N ASN A 202 -20.80 -9.43 2.31
CA ASN A 202 -21.22 -10.28 1.20
C ASN A 202 -20.03 -10.85 0.43
N LEU A 203 -18.99 -10.05 0.22
CA LEU A 203 -17.76 -10.53 -0.42
C LEU A 203 -17.05 -11.55 0.47
N LEU A 204 -16.97 -11.32 1.78
CA LEU A 204 -16.36 -12.29 2.70
C LEU A 204 -17.13 -13.62 2.74
N GLU A 205 -18.46 -13.59 2.75
CA GLU A 205 -19.27 -14.81 2.69
C GLU A 205 -19.14 -15.51 1.32
N TYR A 206 -19.07 -14.75 0.23
CA TYR A 206 -18.74 -15.30 -1.09
C TYR A 206 -17.39 -16.03 -1.09
N MET A 207 -16.35 -15.42 -0.50
CA MET A 207 -15.05 -16.08 -0.31
C MET A 207 -15.18 -17.37 0.50
N ARG A 208 -16.03 -17.39 1.54
CA ARG A 208 -16.26 -18.57 2.39
C ARG A 208 -16.84 -19.75 1.60
N PHE A 209 -17.69 -19.51 0.60
CA PHE A 209 -18.22 -20.57 -0.26
C PHE A 209 -17.16 -21.17 -1.20
N LEU A 210 -16.17 -20.38 -1.62
CA LEU A 210 -15.18 -20.80 -2.61
C LEU A 210 -13.88 -21.33 -1.99
N GLN A 211 -13.35 -20.64 -0.98
CA GLN A 211 -12.11 -20.98 -0.27
C GLN A 211 -12.24 -20.67 1.22
N PRO A 212 -12.83 -21.59 2.02
CA PRO A 212 -13.07 -21.37 3.45
C PRO A 212 -11.83 -20.96 4.25
N GLU A 213 -10.66 -21.54 3.94
CA GLU A 213 -9.42 -21.24 4.66
C GLU A 213 -8.89 -19.81 4.39
N VAL A 214 -9.05 -19.32 3.15
CA VAL A 214 -8.68 -17.94 2.79
C VAL A 214 -9.67 -16.98 3.43
N ALA A 215 -10.98 -17.28 3.35
CA ALA A 215 -12.02 -16.48 3.98
C ALA A 215 -11.86 -16.38 5.49
N GLU A 216 -11.49 -17.48 6.16
CA GLU A 216 -11.23 -17.49 7.61
C GLU A 216 -10.03 -16.59 7.96
N PHE A 217 -8.94 -16.68 7.20
CA PHE A 217 -7.80 -15.79 7.38
C PHE A 217 -8.17 -14.32 7.17
N VAL A 218 -8.83 -13.99 6.05
CA VAL A 218 -9.23 -12.62 5.74
C VAL A 218 -10.20 -12.09 6.79
N GLY A 219 -11.21 -12.89 7.17
CA GLY A 219 -12.16 -12.52 8.20
C GLY A 219 -11.51 -12.24 9.56
N ARG A 220 -10.51 -13.03 9.95
CA ARG A 220 -9.74 -12.80 11.20
C ARG A 220 -9.00 -11.46 11.16
N ILE A 221 -8.28 -11.16 10.08
CA ILE A 221 -7.51 -9.92 10.01
C ILE A 221 -8.38 -8.68 9.80
N THR A 222 -9.55 -8.79 9.14
CA THR A 222 -10.37 -7.61 8.81
C THR A 222 -11.45 -7.28 9.84
N ARG A 223 -11.78 -8.19 10.79
CA ARG A 223 -12.89 -7.98 11.71
C ARG A 223 -12.74 -6.71 12.54
N PHE A 224 -11.55 -6.48 13.09
CA PHE A 224 -11.24 -5.28 13.86
C PHE A 224 -11.42 -4.01 13.02
N TYR A 225 -11.04 -4.08 11.74
CA TYR A 225 -11.15 -2.96 10.80
C TYR A 225 -12.59 -2.62 10.42
N TRP A 226 -13.50 -3.60 10.41
CA TRP A 226 -14.93 -3.36 10.21
C TRP A 226 -15.53 -2.53 11.32
N ASP A 227 -15.17 -2.81 12.57
CA ASP A 227 -15.72 -2.08 13.73
C ASP A 227 -15.28 -0.61 13.69
N PHE A 228 -14.01 -0.34 13.35
CA PHE A 228 -13.50 1.01 13.12
C PHE A 228 -14.26 1.73 11.99
N HIS A 229 -14.37 1.13 10.80
CA HIS A 229 -15.05 1.76 9.66
C HIS A 229 -16.53 2.03 9.92
N TRP A 230 -17.19 1.18 10.72
CA TRP A 230 -18.57 1.43 11.15
C TRP A 230 -18.68 2.60 12.12
N GLU A 231 -17.78 2.69 13.10
CA GLU A 231 -17.79 3.73 14.13
C GLU A 231 -17.55 5.13 13.55
N TYR A 232 -16.59 5.27 12.63
CA TYR A 232 -16.16 6.58 12.12
C TYR A 232 -16.80 6.97 10.79
N GLU A 233 -17.06 6.01 9.90
CA GLU A 233 -17.48 6.28 8.52
C GLU A 233 -18.83 5.65 8.16
N HIS A 234 -19.42 4.86 9.08
CA HIS A 234 -20.67 4.12 8.87
C HIS A 234 -20.65 3.22 7.62
N ILE A 235 -19.48 2.67 7.29
CA ILE A 235 -19.29 1.72 6.19
C ILE A 235 -19.53 0.29 6.71
N ILE A 236 -20.37 -0.47 6.00
CA ILE A 236 -20.55 -1.91 6.26
C ILE A 236 -19.46 -2.67 5.49
N GLY A 237 -18.31 -2.86 6.13
CA GLY A 237 -17.13 -3.42 5.51
C GLY A 237 -15.87 -2.71 5.98
N CYS A 238 -14.76 -2.91 5.28
CA CYS A 238 -13.56 -2.11 5.46
C CYS A 238 -13.01 -1.69 4.10
N VAL A 239 -12.41 -0.51 4.05
CA VAL A 239 -11.67 -0.06 2.87
C VAL A 239 -10.34 -0.81 2.85
N ILE A 240 -10.00 -1.48 1.75
CA ILE A 240 -8.72 -2.16 1.57
C ILE A 240 -7.85 -1.35 0.59
N ASN A 241 -7.04 -0.44 1.13
CA ASN A 241 -6.40 0.59 0.32
C ASN A 241 -5.27 0.04 -0.55
N ASP A 242 -4.36 -0.68 0.10
CA ASP A 242 -3.09 -1.10 -0.49
C ASP A 242 -3.22 -2.09 -1.65
N PRO A 243 -4.17 -3.05 -1.66
CA PRO A 243 -4.39 -3.90 -2.81
C PRO A 243 -4.67 -3.11 -4.09
N LEU A 244 -5.29 -1.93 -3.99
CA LEU A 244 -5.58 -1.11 -5.16
C LEU A 244 -4.31 -0.56 -5.82
N ALA A 245 -3.26 -0.25 -5.05
CA ALA A 245 -1.99 0.19 -5.63
C ALA A 245 -1.33 -0.92 -6.46
N ILE A 246 -1.39 -2.17 -5.99
CA ILE A 246 -0.94 -3.34 -6.76
C ILE A 246 -1.80 -3.51 -8.02
N ALA A 247 -3.12 -3.40 -7.90
CA ALA A 247 -4.04 -3.58 -9.01
C ALA A 247 -3.89 -2.47 -10.07
N HIS A 248 -3.66 -1.23 -9.66
CA HIS A 248 -3.36 -0.10 -10.55
C HIS A 248 -2.02 -0.28 -11.27
N PHE A 249 -1.01 -0.85 -10.59
CA PHE A 249 0.22 -1.24 -11.24
C PHE A 249 -0.02 -2.31 -12.32
N LEU A 250 -0.90 -3.27 -12.04
CA LEU A 250 -1.19 -4.39 -12.93
C LEU A 250 -2.01 -3.99 -14.15
N HIS A 251 -3.05 -3.18 -13.95
CA HIS A 251 -4.12 -2.89 -14.91
C HIS A 251 -4.23 -1.38 -15.16
N GLU A 252 -3.77 -0.92 -16.33
CA GLU A 252 -3.75 0.52 -16.67
C GLU A 252 -5.15 1.14 -16.73
N ASP A 253 -6.16 0.36 -17.13
CA ASP A 253 -7.56 0.83 -17.26
C ASP A 253 -8.34 0.82 -15.93
N LEU A 254 -7.73 0.36 -14.83
CA LEU A 254 -8.42 0.22 -13.55
C LEU A 254 -8.68 1.57 -12.88
N CYS A 255 -7.70 2.49 -12.94
CA CYS A 255 -7.79 3.81 -12.34
C CYS A 255 -7.52 4.91 -13.37
N MET A 256 -8.42 5.88 -13.46
CA MET A 256 -8.26 7.07 -14.29
C MET A 256 -7.95 8.31 -13.44
N GLY A 257 -7.30 9.28 -14.08
CA GLY A 257 -6.68 10.40 -13.38
C GLY A 257 -6.08 11.42 -14.34
N PHE A 258 -5.25 12.30 -13.80
CA PHE A 258 -4.57 13.33 -14.57
C PHE A 258 -3.20 13.65 -13.97
N ASP A 259 -2.31 14.16 -14.81
CA ASP A 259 -1.01 14.66 -14.37
C ASP A 259 -1.16 16.04 -13.72
N SER A 260 -0.53 16.24 -12.56
CA SER A 260 -0.53 17.52 -11.86
C SER A 260 0.76 17.72 -11.07
N TYR A 261 1.08 18.97 -10.76
CA TYR A 261 2.04 19.27 -9.71
C TYR A 261 1.38 19.12 -8.34
N VAL A 262 2.12 18.54 -7.39
CA VAL A 262 1.68 18.27 -6.02
C VAL A 262 2.78 18.63 -5.03
N GLU A 263 2.37 19.24 -3.91
CA GLU A 263 3.19 19.40 -2.71
C GLU A 263 2.47 18.81 -1.49
N VAL A 264 3.22 18.39 -0.49
CA VAL A 264 2.72 17.91 0.79
C VAL A 264 3.01 18.94 1.87
N VAL A 265 1.98 19.31 2.62
CA VAL A 265 2.10 20.27 3.71
C VAL A 265 2.82 19.64 4.90
N THR A 266 3.88 20.29 5.39
CA THR A 266 4.74 19.76 6.48
C THR A 266 4.52 20.40 7.85
N GLU A 267 3.56 21.32 7.96
CA GLU A 267 3.31 22.06 9.20
C GLU A 267 1.85 22.55 9.31
N GLY A 268 1.46 23.00 10.51
CA GLY A 268 0.16 23.59 10.77
C GLY A 268 -1.00 22.59 10.76
N ILE A 269 -2.23 23.11 10.71
CA ILE A 269 -3.46 22.31 10.79
C ILE A 269 -3.69 21.39 9.58
N ALA A 270 -3.01 21.69 8.47
CA ALA A 270 -3.10 20.95 7.22
C ALA A 270 -1.94 19.96 7.03
N LEU A 271 -1.16 19.68 8.09
CA LEU A 271 -0.06 18.72 8.07
C LEU A 271 -0.46 17.41 7.39
N GLY A 272 0.32 16.97 6.39
CA GLY A 272 0.08 15.76 5.59
C GLY A 272 -0.87 15.94 4.41
N GLN A 273 -1.52 17.10 4.25
CA GLN A 273 -2.37 17.35 3.09
C GLN A 273 -1.55 17.38 1.80
N THR A 274 -2.02 16.66 0.79
CA THR A 274 -1.56 16.77 -0.60
C THR A 274 -2.27 17.92 -1.30
N VAL A 275 -1.50 18.97 -1.62
CA VAL A 275 -1.97 20.13 -2.37
C VAL A 275 -1.77 19.86 -3.85
N VAL A 276 -2.85 19.45 -4.53
CA VAL A 276 -2.86 19.16 -5.97
C VAL A 276 -3.22 20.42 -6.75
N ASP A 277 -2.31 20.89 -7.60
CA ASP A 277 -2.49 22.08 -8.42
C ASP A 277 -3.26 21.79 -9.72
N ALA A 278 -4.52 21.35 -9.60
CA ALA A 278 -5.33 20.88 -10.72
C ALA A 278 -5.68 21.96 -11.76
N TYR A 279 -5.44 23.23 -11.46
CA TYR A 279 -5.71 24.37 -12.34
C TYR A 279 -4.44 25.12 -12.76
N ASP A 280 -3.26 24.55 -12.49
CA ASP A 280 -1.95 25.09 -12.88
C ASP A 280 -1.68 26.52 -12.35
N PHE A 281 -2.05 26.81 -11.10
CA PHE A 281 -1.75 28.10 -10.46
C PHE A 281 -0.26 28.32 -10.20
N TYR A 282 0.50 27.25 -9.97
CA TYR A 282 1.93 27.33 -9.67
C TYR A 282 2.80 27.31 -10.93
N HIS A 283 2.24 26.97 -12.10
CA HIS A 283 2.96 26.86 -13.37
C HIS A 283 4.20 25.97 -13.27
N LYS A 284 4.11 24.89 -12.48
CA LYS A 284 5.18 23.92 -12.27
C LYS A 284 4.92 22.64 -13.07
N PRO A 285 5.96 21.99 -13.62
CA PRO A 285 5.78 20.71 -14.29
C PRO A 285 5.16 19.66 -13.36
N ALA A 286 4.26 18.84 -13.91
CA ALA A 286 3.65 17.76 -13.15
C ALA A 286 4.69 16.79 -12.59
N ASN A 287 4.62 16.52 -11.29
CA ASN A 287 5.45 15.54 -10.59
C ASN A 287 4.67 14.28 -10.19
N ALA A 288 3.35 14.26 -10.39
CA ALA A 288 2.51 13.12 -10.08
C ALA A 288 1.37 12.93 -11.08
N TYR A 289 0.92 11.67 -11.18
CA TYR A 289 -0.38 11.29 -11.74
C TYR A 289 -1.33 11.02 -10.59
N ILE A 290 -2.51 11.64 -10.62
CA ILE A 290 -3.49 11.63 -9.53
C ILE A 290 -4.67 10.75 -9.92
N ALA A 291 -4.77 9.57 -9.32
CA ALA A 291 -5.93 8.69 -9.52
C ALA A 291 -7.17 9.32 -8.87
N THR A 292 -8.26 9.44 -9.62
CA THR A 292 -9.52 10.06 -9.15
C THR A 292 -10.78 9.27 -9.49
N GLN A 293 -10.67 8.25 -10.34
CA GLN A 293 -11.76 7.34 -10.67
C GLN A 293 -11.21 5.92 -10.68
N VAL A 294 -12.03 4.96 -10.25
CA VAL A 294 -11.69 3.54 -10.22
C VAL A 294 -12.90 2.71 -10.60
N SER A 295 -12.66 1.52 -11.14
CA SER A 295 -13.68 0.48 -11.29
C SER A 295 -13.58 -0.56 -10.18
N PRO A 296 -14.41 -0.49 -9.11
CA PRO A 296 -14.38 -1.50 -8.06
C PRO A 296 -14.68 -2.92 -8.58
N SER A 297 -15.54 -3.04 -9.59
CA SER A 297 -15.86 -4.33 -10.20
C SER A 297 -14.63 -4.97 -10.82
N LEU A 298 -13.85 -4.23 -11.64
CA LEU A 298 -12.62 -4.78 -12.25
C LEU A 298 -11.57 -5.12 -11.20
N PHE A 299 -11.48 -4.31 -10.13
CA PHE A 299 -10.61 -4.61 -8.99
C PHE A 299 -11.00 -5.95 -8.35
N PHE A 300 -12.26 -6.11 -7.91
CA PHE A 300 -12.68 -7.31 -7.18
C PHE A 300 -12.66 -8.57 -8.05
N GLN A 301 -12.93 -8.44 -9.36
CA GLN A 301 -12.79 -9.56 -10.30
C GLN A 301 -11.38 -10.15 -10.28
N ASP A 302 -10.36 -9.29 -10.36
CA ASP A 302 -8.97 -9.73 -10.39
C ASP A 302 -8.46 -10.13 -9.01
N PHE A 303 -8.71 -9.29 -8.01
CA PHE A 303 -8.28 -9.51 -6.64
C PHE A 303 -8.81 -10.83 -6.08
N LEU A 304 -10.12 -11.11 -6.21
CA LEU A 304 -10.70 -12.36 -5.71
C LEU A 304 -10.29 -13.56 -6.55
N ALA A 305 -10.10 -13.42 -7.87
CA ALA A 305 -9.61 -14.51 -8.71
C ALA A 305 -8.23 -14.99 -8.23
N ILE A 306 -7.34 -14.07 -7.88
CA ILE A 306 -6.03 -14.40 -7.33
C ILE A 306 -6.13 -14.95 -5.91
N LEU A 307 -6.80 -14.23 -4.99
CA LEU A 307 -6.88 -14.62 -3.58
C LEU A 307 -7.52 -16.00 -3.38
N LEU A 308 -8.53 -16.31 -4.20
CA LEU A 308 -9.30 -17.54 -4.11
C LEU A 308 -8.79 -18.64 -5.06
N ASN A 309 -7.78 -18.34 -5.87
CA ASN A 309 -7.26 -19.23 -6.91
C ASN A 309 -8.39 -19.76 -7.83
N GLN A 310 -9.18 -18.85 -8.38
CA GLN A 310 -10.31 -19.12 -9.28
C GLN A 310 -10.12 -18.43 -10.63
N PRO A 311 -10.72 -18.95 -11.73
CA PRO A 311 -10.74 -18.24 -13.00
C PRO A 311 -11.43 -16.88 -12.88
N LYS A 312 -10.83 -15.84 -13.47
CA LYS A 312 -11.37 -14.48 -13.43
C LYS A 312 -12.76 -14.39 -14.05
N GLU A 313 -13.03 -15.17 -15.08
CA GLU A 313 -14.33 -15.25 -15.75
C GLU A 313 -15.43 -15.75 -14.80
N THR A 314 -15.12 -16.74 -13.95
CA THR A 314 -16.04 -17.27 -12.94
C THR A 314 -16.37 -16.18 -11.91
N ILE A 315 -15.34 -15.52 -11.37
CA ILE A 315 -15.54 -14.42 -10.40
C ILE A 315 -16.37 -13.30 -11.03
N ALA A 316 -16.08 -12.91 -12.28
CA ALA A 316 -16.81 -11.85 -12.97
C ALA A 316 -18.29 -12.20 -13.17
N GLN A 317 -18.60 -13.44 -13.53
CA GLN A 317 -19.97 -13.92 -13.65
C GLN A 317 -20.70 -13.89 -12.31
N ASP A 318 -20.07 -14.40 -11.25
CA ASP A 318 -20.69 -14.45 -9.92
C ASP A 318 -20.94 -13.05 -9.36
N LEU A 319 -19.95 -12.15 -9.45
CA LEU A 319 -20.09 -10.77 -8.96
C LEU A 319 -21.17 -9.98 -9.69
N SER A 320 -21.41 -10.26 -10.99
CA SER A 320 -22.50 -9.63 -11.74
C SER A 320 -23.90 -10.03 -11.25
N SER A 321 -24.00 -11.13 -10.49
CA SER A 321 -25.24 -11.62 -9.91
C SER A 321 -25.40 -11.25 -8.43
N LEU A 322 -24.34 -10.76 -7.78
CA LEU A 322 -24.27 -10.43 -6.35
C LEU A 322 -24.36 -8.93 -6.04
N LEU A 323 -24.07 -8.07 -7.03
CA LEU A 323 -24.11 -6.60 -6.96
C LEU A 323 -25.31 -6.04 -7.74
#